data_AF-A0A8S3GW98-F1
#
_entry.id   AF-A0A8S3GW98-F1
#
_cell.length_a   1.000
_cell.length_b   1.000
_cell.length_c   1.000
_cell.angle_alpha   90.00
_cell.angle_beta   90.00
_cell.angle_gamma   90.00
#
_symmetry.space_group_name_H-M   'P 1'
#
loop_
_entity.id
_entity.type
_entity.pdbx_description
1 polymer ?
#
loop_
_entity_poly.entity_id
_entity_poly.type
_entity_poly.pdbx_seq_one_letter_code
_entity_poly.pdbx_strand_id
1 'polypeptide(L)'
;MEIKLDVGFGSVTKSVVAMCLSNSTVNVKNWSDEMTTSLTMDVEAALYNEHTLAWEPLIEPILDENQTHLAPLSVICSIKPILRIVDCAQSSSSSKKGKQEKIVLGLDAKQLIFIRTQQLLNITITKTGLELMTNLSSLFNDIYNQRLPINI
;
A
#
# COMPACT_ATOMS: atom_id res chain seq x y z
N MET A 1 13.56 0.91 6.12
CA MET A 1 13.42 1.98 5.11
C MET A 1 12.37 2.94 5.61
N GLU A 2 12.58 4.24 5.46
CA GLU A 2 11.63 5.26 5.91
C GLU A 2 11.22 6.13 4.72
N ILE A 3 9.93 6.40 4.57
CA ILE A 3 9.36 7.27 3.54
C ILE A 3 8.67 8.43 4.26
N LYS A 4 9.02 9.67 3.90
CA LYS A 4 8.42 10.87 4.48
C LYS A 4 7.74 11.70 3.40
N LEU A 5 6.59 12.26 3.76
CA LEU A 5 5.96 13.34 3.00
C LEU A 5 6.24 14.64 3.72
N ASP A 6 7.04 15.48 3.06
CA ASP A 6 7.40 16.79 3.54
C ASP A 6 6.53 17.85 2.87
N VAL A 7 6.01 18.78 3.67
CA VAL A 7 5.22 19.92 3.22
C VAL A 7 5.97 21.19 3.56
N GLY A 8 6.10 22.08 2.57
CA GLY A 8 6.70 23.39 2.74
C GLY A 8 5.73 24.36 3.42
N PHE A 9 6.11 24.89 4.58
CA PHE A 9 5.40 25.94 5.28
C PHE A 9 6.28 27.20 5.30
N GLY A 10 6.10 28.08 4.32
CA GLY A 10 6.93 29.27 4.15
C GLY A 10 8.39 28.92 3.84
N SER A 11 9.32 29.31 4.71
CA SER A 11 10.76 29.02 4.56
C SER A 11 11.21 27.72 5.24
N VAL A 12 10.29 26.97 5.87
CA VAL A 12 10.61 25.74 6.62
C VAL A 12 9.86 24.57 6.02
N THR A 13 10.56 23.45 5.84
CA THR A 13 9.97 22.19 5.40
C THR A 13 9.72 21.31 6.61
N LYS A 14 8.49 20.79 6.76
CA LYS A 14 8.12 19.87 7.85
C LYS A 14 7.61 18.55 7.29
N SER A 15 8.03 17.43 7.88
CA SER A 15 7.45 16.12 7.61
C SER A 15 6.07 16.02 8.24
N VAL A 16 5.06 15.74 7.42
CA VAL A 16 3.65 15.63 7.85
C VAL A 16 3.19 14.18 7.91
N VAL A 17 3.73 13.31 7.04
CA VAL A 17 3.46 11.86 7.08
C VAL A 17 4.79 11.11 7.10
N ALA A 18 4.88 10.10 7.93
CA ALA A 18 6.00 9.18 7.97
C ALA A 18 5.51 7.74 7.86
N MET A 19 6.16 6.96 7.01
CA MET A 19 5.94 5.53 6.86
C MET A 19 7.25 4.80 7.09
N CYS A 20 7.26 3.91 8.06
CA CYS A 20 8.38 3.03 8.36
C CYS A 20 8.12 1.65 7.77
N LEU A 21 9.11 1.12 7.06
CA LEU A 21 9.14 -0.24 6.55
C LEU A 21 10.29 -0.98 7.21
N SER A 22 9.99 -2.01 7.97
CA SER A 22 10.95 -2.82 8.71
C SER A 22 10.82 -4.29 8.33
N ASN A 23 11.79 -5.11 8.80
CA ASN A 23 11.79 -6.56 8.62
C ASN A 23 11.52 -7.03 7.17
N SER A 24 12.06 -6.31 6.19
CA SER A 24 11.75 -6.55 4.78
C SER A 24 12.60 -7.67 4.21
N THR A 25 11.94 -8.71 3.69
CA THR A 25 12.58 -9.79 2.93
C THR A 25 12.07 -9.75 1.49
N VAL A 26 12.99 -9.58 0.54
CA VAL A 26 12.69 -9.62 -0.90
C VAL A 26 13.31 -10.88 -1.49
N ASN A 27 12.51 -11.64 -2.23
CA ASN A 27 12.98 -12.75 -3.04
C ASN A 27 12.60 -12.49 -4.50
N VAL A 28 13.61 -12.38 -5.35
CA VAL A 28 13.45 -12.21 -6.80
C VAL A 28 13.91 -13.49 -7.47
N LYS A 29 13.01 -14.11 -8.24
CA LYS A 29 13.35 -15.23 -9.11
C LYS A 29 13.17 -14.76 -10.55
N ASN A 30 14.27 -14.69 -11.29
CA ASN A 30 14.26 -14.31 -12.70
C ASN A 30 14.62 -15.53 -13.56
N TRP A 31 13.69 -15.97 -14.39
CA TRP A 31 13.89 -16.99 -15.41
C TRP A 31 13.61 -16.36 -16.78
N SER A 32 14.55 -15.59 -17.32
CA SER A 32 14.57 -14.89 -18.64
C SER A 32 13.28 -14.18 -19.11
N ASP A 33 12.16 -14.87 -19.21
CA ASP A 33 10.84 -14.36 -19.61
C ASP A 33 9.81 -14.33 -18.44
N GLU A 34 10.15 -14.87 -17.26
CA GLU A 34 9.24 -15.00 -16.11
C GLU A 34 9.86 -14.50 -14.80
N MET A 35 9.86 -13.18 -14.60
CA MET A 35 10.26 -12.59 -13.32
C MET A 35 9.12 -12.71 -12.28
N THR A 36 9.38 -13.38 -11.17
CA THR A 36 8.52 -13.35 -9.98
C THR A 36 9.24 -12.72 -8.81
N THR A 37 8.56 -11.79 -8.14
CA THR A 37 9.06 -11.13 -6.94
C THR A 37 8.12 -11.43 -5.79
N SER A 38 8.65 -11.76 -4.63
CA SER A 38 7.88 -11.81 -3.37
C SER A 38 8.58 -10.94 -2.33
N LEU A 39 7.83 -10.05 -1.72
CA LEU A 39 8.26 -9.14 -0.68
C LEU A 39 7.40 -9.40 0.56
N THR A 40 8.03 -9.66 1.68
CA THR A 40 7.39 -9.62 3.00
C THR A 40 7.97 -8.45 3.75
N MET A 41 7.16 -7.59 4.34
CA MET A 41 7.63 -6.44 5.10
C MET A 41 6.64 -6.04 6.18
N ASP A 42 7.17 -5.45 7.23
CA ASP A 42 6.42 -4.89 8.33
C ASP A 42 6.25 -3.39 8.10
N VAL A 43 5.03 -2.89 8.25
CA VAL A 43 4.63 -1.54 7.87
C VAL A 43 4.02 -0.82 9.07
N GLU A 44 4.51 0.39 9.31
CA GLU A 44 3.94 1.35 10.26
C GLU A 44 3.81 2.69 9.56
N ALA A 45 2.72 3.40 9.80
CA ALA A 45 2.52 4.73 9.25
C ALA A 45 1.90 5.64 10.30
N ALA A 46 2.38 6.89 10.35
CA ALA A 46 1.90 7.90 11.27
C ALA A 46 1.81 9.26 10.58
N LEU A 47 0.88 10.07 11.09
CA LEU A 47 0.65 11.45 10.72
C LEU A 47 1.13 12.35 11.85
N TYR A 48 1.84 13.41 11.52
CA TYR A 48 2.17 14.44 12.50
C TYR A 48 0.98 15.39 12.67
N ASN A 49 0.43 15.46 13.89
CA ASN A 49 -0.62 16.39 14.24
C ASN A 49 0.00 17.67 14.86
N GLU A 50 -0.15 18.79 14.14
CA GLU A 50 0.38 20.08 14.59
C GLU A 50 -0.35 20.66 15.81
N HIS A 51 -1.63 20.30 16.01
CA HIS A 51 -2.42 20.79 17.14
C HIS A 51 -2.04 20.12 18.47
N THR A 52 -1.68 18.84 18.43
CA THR A 52 -1.28 18.07 19.61
C THR A 52 0.24 17.91 19.74
N LEU A 53 1.00 18.35 18.73
CA LEU A 53 2.46 18.20 18.60
C LEU A 53 2.92 16.74 18.71
N ALA A 54 2.07 15.79 18.31
CA ALA A 54 2.28 14.36 18.46
C ALA A 54 2.09 13.60 17.14
N TRP A 55 2.75 12.45 17.03
CA TRP A 55 2.53 11.50 15.92
C TRP A 55 1.32 10.63 16.24
N GLU A 56 0.34 10.64 15.34
CA GLU A 56 -0.87 9.83 15.41
C GLU A 56 -0.74 8.64 14.46
N PRO A 57 -0.98 7.39 14.91
CA PRO A 57 -0.87 6.22 14.06
C PRO A 57 -1.98 6.23 12.99
N LEU A 58 -1.58 6.17 11.72
CA LEU A 58 -2.49 5.97 10.59
C LEU A 58 -2.79 4.48 10.40
N ILE A 59 -1.76 3.65 10.55
CA ILE A 59 -1.88 2.19 10.62
C ILE A 59 -1.63 1.82 12.07
N GLU A 60 -2.65 1.26 12.72
CA GLU A 60 -2.50 0.87 14.12
C GLU A 60 -1.60 -0.36 14.24
N PRO A 61 -0.68 -0.38 15.23
CA PRO A 61 0.00 -1.61 15.58
C PRO A 61 -1.03 -2.59 16.13
N ILE A 62 -0.90 -3.83 15.69
CA ILE A 62 -1.83 -4.91 15.98
C ILE A 62 -1.29 -5.73 17.16
N LEU A 63 -2.17 -6.35 17.92
CA LEU A 63 -1.74 -7.32 18.93
C LEU A 63 -1.17 -8.57 18.24
N ASP A 64 -0.05 -9.07 18.75
CA ASP A 64 0.48 -10.37 18.35
C ASP A 64 -0.53 -11.50 18.65
N GLU A 65 -0.27 -12.70 18.11
CA GLU A 65 -1.19 -13.85 18.28
C GLU A 65 -1.44 -14.20 19.75
N ASN A 66 -0.51 -13.84 20.64
CA ASN A 66 -0.58 -14.05 22.08
C ASN A 66 -1.24 -12.89 22.85
N GLN A 67 -1.61 -11.80 22.16
CA GLN A 67 -2.13 -10.55 22.72
C GLN A 67 -1.25 -9.92 23.79
N THR A 68 0.06 -10.16 23.72
CA THR A 68 1.05 -9.69 24.69
C THR A 68 1.78 -8.44 24.24
N HIS A 69 1.97 -8.26 22.94
CA HIS A 69 2.76 -7.17 22.38
C HIS A 69 2.08 -6.56 21.16
N LEU A 70 2.28 -5.24 21.02
CA LEU A 70 1.93 -4.52 19.80
C LEU A 70 3.01 -4.80 18.75
N ALA A 71 2.59 -5.29 17.59
CA ALA A 71 3.40 -5.62 16.45
C ALA A 71 3.02 -4.73 15.25
N PRO A 72 3.99 -4.38 14.38
CA PRO A 72 3.71 -3.75 13.10
C PRO A 72 2.78 -4.61 12.22
N LEU A 73 2.17 -3.98 11.21
CA LEU A 73 1.38 -4.71 10.22
C LEU A 73 2.31 -5.44 9.23
N SER A 74 2.22 -6.76 9.17
CA SER A 74 2.95 -7.55 8.19
C SER A 74 2.19 -7.64 6.87
N VAL A 75 2.86 -7.26 5.79
CA VAL A 75 2.33 -7.22 4.42
C VAL A 75 3.18 -8.12 3.54
N ILE A 76 2.50 -8.97 2.77
CA ILE A 76 3.12 -9.83 1.77
C ILE A 76 2.67 -9.35 0.39
N CYS A 77 3.62 -8.87 -0.39
CA CYS A 77 3.46 -8.50 -1.78
C CYS A 77 4.06 -9.59 -2.70
N SER A 78 3.38 -9.96 -3.78
CA SER A 78 3.93 -10.84 -4.80
C SER A 78 3.61 -10.31 -6.19
N ILE A 79 4.65 -10.17 -7.01
CA ILE A 79 4.53 -9.82 -8.42
C ILE A 79 4.75 -11.10 -9.23
N LYS A 80 3.79 -11.43 -10.09
CA LYS A 80 3.84 -12.62 -10.94
C LYS A 80 3.47 -12.28 -12.39
N PRO A 81 4.08 -12.94 -13.39
CA PRO A 81 3.65 -12.80 -14.77
C PRO A 81 2.24 -13.39 -14.94
N ILE A 82 1.44 -12.79 -15.82
CA ILE A 82 0.04 -13.20 -16.04
C ILE A 82 -0.10 -14.61 -16.60
N LEU A 83 0.88 -15.06 -17.40
CA LEU A 83 0.90 -16.41 -17.98
C LEU A 83 0.73 -17.51 -16.91
N ARG A 84 1.34 -17.36 -15.72
CA ARG A 84 1.26 -18.35 -14.63
C ARG A 84 -0.11 -18.46 -13.96
N ILE A 85 -1.00 -17.48 -14.12
CA ILE A 85 -2.30 -17.47 -13.43
C ILE A 85 -3.35 -18.19 -14.25
N VAL A 86 -3.22 -18.18 -15.59
CA VAL A 86 -4.06 -18.97 -16.49
C VAL A 86 -3.87 -20.48 -16.24
N ASP A 87 -2.64 -20.93 -15.99
CA ASP A 87 -2.34 -22.34 -15.71
C ASP A 87 -2.72 -22.79 -14.29
N CYS A 88 -2.68 -21.87 -13.31
CA CYS A 88 -3.05 -22.18 -11.92
C CYS A 88 -4.59 -22.24 -11.72
N ALA A 89 -5.35 -21.50 -12.54
CA ALA A 89 -6.80 -21.58 -12.57
C ALA A 89 -7.32 -22.90 -13.18
N GLN A 90 -6.52 -23.61 -13.97
CA GLN A 90 -6.91 -24.89 -14.58
C GLN A 90 -6.48 -26.13 -13.78
N SER A 91 -5.57 -26.00 -12.81
CA SER A 91 -4.99 -27.14 -12.07
C SER A 91 -5.55 -27.37 -10.66
N SER A 92 -6.54 -26.59 -10.20
CA SER A 92 -7.24 -26.81 -8.93
C SER A 92 -8.70 -27.25 -9.11
N SER A 93 -8.92 -28.24 -9.99
CA SER A 93 -10.18 -29.00 -10.03
C SER A 93 -10.20 -30.11 -8.98
N SER A 94 -10.21 -29.74 -7.70
CA SER A 94 -10.86 -30.57 -6.68
C SER A 94 -11.50 -29.68 -5.61
N SER A 95 -12.82 -29.51 -5.77
CA SER A 95 -13.79 -29.27 -4.71
C SER A 95 -13.55 -28.05 -3.79
N LYS A 96 -14.14 -26.91 -4.18
CA LYS A 96 -15.11 -26.15 -3.36
C LYS A 96 -15.73 -25.03 -4.19
N LYS A 97 -17.06 -25.08 -4.35
CA LYS A 97 -17.90 -24.00 -4.89
C LYS A 97 -17.76 -22.77 -3.99
N GLY A 98 -16.99 -21.80 -4.42
CA GLY A 98 -17.00 -20.43 -3.92
C GLY A 98 -16.76 -19.51 -5.10
N LYS A 99 -17.64 -18.52 -5.31
CA LYS A 99 -17.56 -17.54 -6.41
C LYS A 99 -16.14 -17.00 -6.53
N GLN A 100 -15.36 -17.48 -7.49
CA GLN A 100 -14.15 -16.79 -7.91
C GLN A 100 -14.62 -15.62 -8.77
N GLU A 101 -14.49 -14.41 -8.23
CA GLU A 101 -14.62 -13.19 -9.03
C GLU A 101 -13.66 -13.31 -10.21
N LYS A 102 -14.21 -13.32 -11.43
CA LYS A 102 -13.42 -13.19 -12.64
C LYS A 102 -12.74 -11.82 -12.57
N ILE A 103 -11.46 -11.81 -12.21
CA ILE A 103 -10.60 -10.63 -12.32
C ILE A 103 -10.56 -10.28 -13.80
N VAL A 104 -11.23 -9.18 -14.18
CA VAL A 104 -11.18 -8.65 -15.55
C VAL A 104 -9.82 -8.00 -15.73
N LEU A 105 -8.89 -8.76 -16.28
CA LEU A 105 -7.57 -8.25 -16.64
C LEU A 105 -7.72 -7.37 -17.88
N GLY A 106 -7.33 -6.10 -17.77
CA GLY A 106 -7.14 -5.25 -18.95
C GLY A 106 -6.18 -5.94 -19.91
N LEU A 107 -6.52 -5.94 -21.20
CA LEU A 107 -5.95 -6.81 -22.23
C LEU A 107 -4.41 -6.72 -22.41
N ASP A 108 -3.74 -5.73 -21.80
CA ASP A 108 -2.31 -5.47 -21.97
C ASP A 108 -1.45 -5.65 -20.69
N ALA A 109 -2.04 -6.11 -19.58
CA ALA A 109 -1.25 -6.34 -18.37
C ALA A 109 -0.25 -7.51 -18.60
N LYS A 110 1.04 -7.28 -18.31
CA LYS A 110 2.09 -8.32 -18.36
C LYS A 110 2.34 -8.99 -17.01
N GLN A 111 2.01 -8.31 -15.93
CA GLN A 111 2.26 -8.75 -14.55
C GLN A 111 1.05 -8.44 -13.66
N LEU A 112 0.91 -9.23 -12.60
CA LEU A 112 -0.07 -9.05 -11.54
C LEU A 112 0.62 -8.84 -10.19
N ILE A 113 0.15 -7.85 -9.45
CA ILE A 113 0.62 -7.51 -8.10
C ILE A 113 -0.43 -8.00 -7.12
N PHE A 114 -0.05 -8.95 -6.28
CA PHE A 114 -0.86 -9.47 -5.17
C PHE A 114 -0.37 -8.83 -3.89
N ILE A 115 -1.25 -8.11 -3.21
CA ILE A 115 -0.98 -7.60 -1.86
C ILE A 115 -1.91 -8.36 -0.93
N ARG A 116 -1.35 -9.02 0.08
CA ARG A 116 -2.09 -9.76 1.09
C ARG A 116 -1.54 -9.45 2.47
N THR A 117 -2.41 -9.41 3.46
CA THR A 117 -2.05 -9.43 4.87
C THR A 117 -2.84 -10.54 5.54
N GLN A 118 -2.24 -11.18 6.55
CA GLN A 118 -2.92 -12.21 7.35
C GLN A 118 -3.60 -11.59 8.58
N GLN A 119 -3.30 -10.33 8.88
CA GLN A 119 -3.74 -9.62 10.07
C GLN A 119 -4.88 -8.66 9.70
N LEU A 120 -5.71 -8.29 10.68
CA LEU A 120 -6.74 -7.28 10.47
C LEU A 120 -6.08 -5.92 10.26
N LEU A 121 -6.34 -5.29 9.11
CA LEU A 121 -5.86 -3.95 8.82
C LEU A 121 -6.75 -2.92 9.53
N ASN A 122 -6.27 -2.39 10.65
CA ASN A 122 -6.91 -1.28 11.34
C ASN A 122 -6.32 0.04 10.86
N ILE A 123 -7.17 0.88 10.26
CA ILE A 123 -6.81 2.22 9.80
C ILE A 123 -7.52 3.22 10.69
N THR A 124 -6.75 4.12 11.29
CA THR A 124 -7.27 5.20 12.10
C THR A 124 -7.09 6.52 11.36
N ILE A 125 -8.22 7.17 11.08
CA ILE A 125 -8.24 8.46 10.39
C ILE A 125 -8.75 9.51 11.38
N THR A 126 -7.84 10.36 11.85
CA THR A 126 -8.17 11.47 12.74
C THR A 126 -8.69 12.67 11.93
N LYS A 127 -9.27 13.66 12.61
CA LYS A 127 -9.74 14.90 11.98
C LYS A 127 -8.60 15.59 11.20
N THR A 128 -7.43 15.71 11.82
CA THR A 128 -6.23 16.27 11.19
C THR A 128 -5.82 15.47 9.95
N GLY A 129 -5.93 14.14 10.00
CA GLY A 129 -5.67 13.27 8.85
C GLY A 129 -6.66 13.47 7.70
N LEU A 130 -7.95 13.62 7.99
CA LEU A 130 -8.98 13.94 6.99
C LEU A 130 -8.72 15.30 6.33
N GLU A 131 -8.38 16.31 7.12
CA GLU A 131 -8.05 17.65 6.61
C GLU A 131 -6.82 17.59 5.71
N LEU A 132 -5.76 16.87 6.10
CA LEU A 132 -4.59 16.68 5.25
C LEU A 132 -4.95 15.99 3.93
N MET A 133 -5.68 14.87 3.98
CA MET A 133 -6.06 14.14 2.75
C MET A 133 -6.92 15.01 1.83
N THR A 134 -7.80 15.83 2.40
CA THR A 134 -8.62 16.78 1.64
C THR A 134 -7.76 17.83 0.94
N ASN A 135 -6.79 18.40 1.66
CA ASN A 135 -5.84 19.37 1.10
C ASN A 135 -4.93 18.74 0.03
N LEU A 136 -4.47 17.51 0.22
CA LEU A 136 -3.72 16.78 -0.80
C LEU A 136 -4.57 16.53 -2.04
N SER A 137 -5.84 16.13 -1.85
CA SER A 137 -6.76 15.91 -2.96
C SER A 137 -7.02 17.18 -3.76
N SER A 138 -7.22 18.33 -3.09
CA SER A 138 -7.39 19.60 -3.80
C SER A 138 -6.14 19.98 -4.58
N LEU A 139 -4.95 19.86 -3.97
CA LEU A 139 -3.67 20.14 -4.65
C LEU A 139 -3.45 19.24 -5.87
N PHE A 140 -3.73 17.94 -5.77
CA PHE A 140 -3.62 17.03 -6.91
C PHE A 140 -4.61 17.37 -8.01
N ASN A 141 -5.84 17.74 -7.66
CA ASN A 141 -6.85 18.15 -8.61
C ASN A 141 -6.46 19.44 -9.33
N ASP A 142 -5.94 20.43 -8.59
CA ASP A 142 -5.46 21.69 -9.15
C ASP A 142 -4.31 21.46 -10.15
N ILE A 143 -3.34 20.61 -9.78
CA ILE A 143 -2.22 20.24 -10.67
C ILE A 143 -2.73 19.48 -11.91
N TYR A 144 -3.67 18.55 -11.73
CA TYR A 144 -4.26 17.80 -12.83
C TYR A 144 -4.98 18.73 -13.82
N ASN A 145 -5.77 19.66 -13.32
CA ASN A 145 -6.52 20.61 -14.13
C ASN A 145 -5.60 21.66 -14.79
N GLN A 146 -4.51 22.08 -14.13
CA GLN A 146 -3.49 22.96 -14.73
C GLN A 146 -2.70 22.29 -15.86
N ARG A 147 -2.60 20.95 -15.87
CA ARG A 147 -1.87 20.20 -16.91
C ARG A 147 -2.62 20.07 -18.24
N LEU A 148 -3.89 20.42 -18.31
CA LEU A 148 -4.64 20.45 -19.56
C LEU A 148 -4.61 21.86 -20.15
N PRO A 149 -3.80 22.15 -21.18
CA PRO A 149 -4.07 23.31 -22.00
C PRO A 149 -5.41 23.04 -22.71
N ILE A 150 -6.46 23.74 -22.26
CA ILE A 150 -7.67 23.89 -23.05
C ILE A 150 -7.27 24.76 -24.25
N ASN A 151 -6.98 24.11 -25.38
CA ASN A 151 -7.09 24.74 -26.70
C ASN A 151 -8.05 23.86 -27.49
N ILE A 152 -9.33 24.23 -27.43
CA ILE A 152 -10.35 23.86 -28.41
C ILE A 152 -10.20 24.82 -29.59
#